data_AF-A0A9P7GD97-F1
#
_entry.id   AF-A0A9P7GD97-F1
#
_cell.length_a   1.000
_cell.length_b   1.000
_cell.length_c   1.000
_cell.angle_alpha   90.00
_cell.angle_beta   90.00
_cell.angle_gamma   90.00
#
_symmetry.space_group_name_H-M   'P 1'
#
loop_
_entity.id
_entity.type
_entity.pdbx_description
1 polymer ?
#
loop_
_entity_poly.entity_id
_entity_poly.type
_entity_poly.pdbx_seq_one_letter_code
_entity_poly.pdbx_strand_id
1 'polypeptide(L)'
;MYVVPSVENLLVWDGVFFVHQGYYADAILKFRIIFPSNYPEKQPSVQFVTDVFHPMVASQTGAFNVAPRFRPWRPKEHHVFDVLHYIKAAFKKQALDEFKESDCVNKEAYQYHTQTSSFSALATQSSALSKSASALFDSDHPSMTEKVSEGINFKELTKGQLQKARARMGLKEWAEESKTV
;
A
#
# COMPACT_ATOMS: atom_id res chain seq x y z
N MET A 1 2.43 -7.75 3.06
CA MET A 1 1.19 -7.29 2.43
C MET A 1 0.13 -8.32 2.74
N TYR A 2 -1.06 -7.89 3.10
CA TYR A 2 -2.24 -8.75 3.24
C TYR A 2 -3.20 -8.38 2.13
N VAL A 3 -3.89 -9.37 1.55
CA VAL A 3 -4.82 -9.17 0.44
C VAL A 3 -5.99 -10.10 0.65
N VAL A 4 -7.20 -9.58 0.49
CA VAL A 4 -8.45 -10.33 0.57
C VAL A 4 -9.36 -9.93 -0.59
N PRO A 5 -10.16 -10.84 -1.17
CA PRO A 5 -11.23 -10.44 -2.07
C PRO A 5 -12.25 -9.58 -1.31
N SER A 6 -12.78 -8.57 -1.99
CA SER A 6 -13.90 -7.78 -1.47
C SER A 6 -15.13 -8.68 -1.31
N VAL A 7 -15.89 -8.43 -0.25
CA VAL A 7 -17.14 -9.16 0.03
C VAL A 7 -18.22 -8.90 -1.01
N GLU A 8 -18.17 -7.76 -1.70
CA GLU A 8 -19.18 -7.34 -2.68
C GLU A 8 -18.86 -7.83 -4.10
N ASN A 9 -17.56 -7.95 -4.44
CA ASN A 9 -17.14 -8.29 -5.79
C ASN A 9 -15.79 -9.04 -5.79
N LEU A 10 -15.78 -10.29 -6.27
CA LEU A 10 -14.57 -11.12 -6.37
C LEU A 10 -13.52 -10.58 -7.36
N LEU A 11 -13.93 -9.71 -8.29
CA LEU A 11 -13.03 -8.98 -9.20
C LEU A 11 -12.44 -7.73 -8.55
N VAL A 12 -12.65 -7.52 -7.26
CA VAL A 12 -12.06 -6.43 -6.50
C VAL A 12 -11.37 -7.02 -5.29
N TRP A 13 -10.06 -6.80 -5.15
CA TRP A 13 -9.31 -7.27 -3.98
C TRP A 13 -8.79 -6.08 -3.18
N ASP A 14 -9.04 -6.09 -1.89
CA ASP A 14 -8.54 -5.09 -0.96
C ASP A 14 -7.23 -5.57 -0.35
N GLY A 15 -6.25 -4.67 -0.27
CA GLY A 15 -4.92 -4.99 0.22
C GLY A 15 -4.39 -3.93 1.19
N VAL A 16 -3.57 -4.39 2.13
CA VAL A 16 -2.77 -3.51 2.98
C VAL A 16 -1.28 -3.85 2.85
N PHE A 17 -0.49 -2.83 2.58
CA PHE A 17 0.96 -2.90 2.50
C PHE A 17 1.60 -2.14 3.67
N PHE A 18 2.26 -2.91 4.54
CA PHE A 18 3.14 -2.39 5.58
C PHE A 18 4.55 -2.24 5.02
N VAL A 19 5.01 -0.99 4.91
CA VAL A 19 6.37 -0.69 4.45
C VAL A 19 7.30 -0.64 5.65
N HIS A 20 8.46 -1.29 5.54
CA HIS A 20 9.38 -1.45 6.69
C HIS A 20 10.62 -0.57 6.64
N GLN A 21 11.02 -0.10 5.46
CA GLN A 21 12.31 0.56 5.25
C GLN A 21 12.23 1.61 4.13
N GLY A 22 13.22 2.51 4.11
CA GLY A 22 13.33 3.57 3.11
C GLY A 22 12.48 4.80 3.45
N TYR A 23 12.24 5.66 2.45
CA TYR A 23 11.51 6.92 2.60
C TYR A 23 10.07 6.76 3.11
N TYR A 24 9.51 5.56 2.95
CA TYR A 24 8.16 5.22 3.32
C TYR A 24 8.10 4.30 4.55
N ALA A 25 9.17 4.24 5.35
CA ALA A 25 9.21 3.37 6.52
C ALA A 25 7.99 3.58 7.45
N ASP A 26 7.46 2.47 7.93
CA ASP A 26 6.25 2.35 8.75
C ASP A 26 4.93 2.77 8.08
N ALA A 27 4.92 3.11 6.79
CA ALA A 27 3.68 3.43 6.11
C ALA A 27 2.71 2.24 6.12
N ILE A 28 1.42 2.52 6.34
CA ILE A 28 0.32 1.56 6.25
C ILE A 28 -0.54 1.96 5.06
N LEU A 29 -0.30 1.30 3.93
CA LEU A 29 -0.89 1.70 2.65
C LEU A 29 -2.02 0.75 2.27
N LYS A 30 -3.25 1.23 2.35
CA LYS A 30 -4.43 0.54 1.82
C LYS A 30 -4.50 0.77 0.32
N PHE A 31 -4.72 -0.29 -0.44
CA PHE A 31 -4.88 -0.25 -1.88
C PHE A 31 -5.88 -1.30 -2.34
N ARG A 32 -6.32 -1.17 -3.58
CA ARG A 32 -7.24 -2.08 -4.23
C ARG A 32 -6.71 -2.53 -5.57
N ILE A 33 -6.94 -3.79 -5.89
CA ILE A 33 -6.73 -4.36 -7.21
C ILE A 33 -8.11 -4.57 -7.84
N ILE A 34 -8.33 -4.00 -9.02
CA ILE A 34 -9.58 -4.13 -9.75
C ILE A 34 -9.29 -4.93 -11.01
N PHE A 35 -9.83 -6.14 -11.07
CA PHE A 35 -9.69 -7.04 -12.20
C PHE A 35 -10.73 -6.69 -13.27
N PRO A 36 -10.33 -6.63 -14.54
CA PRO A 36 -11.30 -6.50 -15.63
C PRO A 36 -12.11 -7.79 -15.75
N SER A 37 -13.33 -7.68 -16.29
CA SER A 37 -14.24 -8.83 -16.50
C SER A 37 -13.66 -9.92 -17.40
N ASN A 38 -12.67 -9.59 -18.23
CA ASN A 38 -11.98 -10.52 -19.11
C ASN A 38 -10.58 -10.91 -18.61
N TYR A 39 -10.26 -10.73 -17.32
CA TYR A 39 -9.00 -11.21 -16.76
C TYR A 39 -8.84 -12.74 -17.01
N PRO A 40 -7.66 -13.22 -17.45
CA PRO A 40 -6.37 -12.51 -17.52
C PRO A 40 -6.06 -11.82 -18.86
N GLU A 41 -6.99 -11.68 -19.81
CA GLU A 41 -6.72 -11.06 -21.13
C GLU A 41 -6.29 -9.59 -21.04
N LYS A 42 -6.70 -8.89 -19.97
CA LYS A 42 -6.23 -7.53 -19.64
C LYS A 42 -5.66 -7.49 -18.23
N GLN A 43 -4.67 -6.61 -18.03
CA GLN A 43 -4.08 -6.35 -16.72
C GLN A 43 -5.11 -5.80 -15.72
N PRO A 44 -4.97 -6.08 -14.42
CA PRO A 44 -5.74 -5.40 -13.40
C PRO A 44 -5.25 -3.95 -13.23
N SER A 45 -6.11 -3.07 -12.72
CA SER A 45 -5.71 -1.75 -12.24
C SER A 45 -5.45 -1.77 -10.74
N VAL A 46 -4.60 -0.85 -10.26
CA VAL A 46 -4.25 -0.69 -8.85
C VAL A 46 -4.57 0.73 -8.42
N GLN A 47 -5.28 0.87 -7.31
CA GLN A 47 -5.66 2.17 -6.75
C GLN A 47 -5.35 2.21 -5.27
N PHE A 48 -4.55 3.19 -4.83
CA PHE A 48 -4.33 3.46 -3.42
C PHE A 48 -5.54 4.18 -2.83
N VAL A 49 -6.02 3.66 -1.71
CA VAL A 49 -7.10 4.21 -0.90
C VAL A 49 -6.53 5.21 0.10
N THR A 50 -5.37 4.85 0.68
CA THR A 50 -4.54 5.77 1.47
C THR A 50 -3.93 6.81 0.55
N ASP A 51 -3.90 8.07 0.98
CA ASP A 51 -3.16 9.12 0.27
C ASP A 51 -1.64 8.88 0.37
N VAL A 52 -0.96 8.89 -0.78
CA VAL A 52 0.46 8.55 -0.89
C VAL A 52 1.19 9.54 -1.78
N PHE A 53 2.23 10.17 -1.24
CA PHE A 53 3.16 10.96 -2.03
C PHE A 53 4.21 10.07 -2.71
N HIS A 54 3.94 9.61 -3.94
CA HIS A 54 4.82 8.68 -4.66
C HIS A 54 4.82 8.93 -6.19
N PRO A 55 5.97 8.85 -6.90
CA PRO A 55 6.06 9.21 -8.33
C PRO A 55 5.08 8.44 -9.24
N MET A 56 4.84 7.17 -8.92
CA MET A 56 3.97 6.26 -9.67
C MET A 56 2.50 6.28 -9.23
N VAL A 57 2.12 7.09 -8.24
CA VAL A 57 0.74 7.18 -7.72
C VAL A 57 0.17 8.55 -8.07
N ALA A 58 -0.98 8.59 -8.74
CA ALA A 58 -1.65 9.84 -9.06
C ALA A 58 -2.27 10.46 -7.80
N SER A 59 -1.85 11.67 -7.43
CA SER A 59 -2.24 12.30 -6.16
C SER A 59 -3.72 12.61 -6.02
N GLN A 60 -4.51 12.60 -7.10
CA GLN A 60 -5.94 12.91 -7.05
C GLN A 60 -6.82 11.67 -6.96
N THR A 61 -6.37 10.56 -7.54
CA THR A 61 -7.18 9.34 -7.70
C THR A 61 -6.60 8.14 -6.98
N GLY A 62 -5.36 8.21 -6.50
CA GLY A 62 -4.62 7.07 -5.99
C GLY A 62 -4.22 6.05 -7.06
N ALA A 63 -4.50 6.30 -8.35
CA ALA A 63 -4.19 5.35 -9.41
C ALA A 63 -2.67 5.09 -9.51
N PHE A 64 -2.27 3.83 -9.41
CA PHE A 64 -0.88 3.41 -9.51
C PHE A 64 -0.55 2.97 -10.94
N ASN A 65 0.47 3.57 -11.55
CA ASN A 65 0.84 3.26 -12.92
C ASN A 65 1.64 1.96 -13.00
N VAL A 66 0.97 0.87 -13.37
CA VAL A 66 1.57 -0.46 -13.58
C VAL A 66 2.25 -0.62 -14.96
N ALA A 67 2.02 0.31 -15.89
CA ALA A 67 2.45 0.17 -17.28
C ALA A 67 3.96 -0.03 -17.49
N PRO A 68 4.88 0.58 -16.71
CA PRO A 68 6.31 0.44 -16.99
C PRO A 68 6.83 -0.99 -16.88
N ARG A 69 6.18 -1.81 -16.04
CA ARG A 69 6.53 -3.22 -15.88
C ARG A 69 5.74 -4.15 -16.81
N PHE A 70 4.51 -3.78 -17.15
CA PHE A 70 3.54 -4.69 -17.75
C PHE A 70 3.00 -4.25 -19.11
N ARG A 71 3.64 -3.34 -19.83
CA ARG A 71 3.25 -2.97 -21.20
C ARG A 71 4.19 -3.65 -22.23
N PRO A 72 3.67 -4.50 -23.14
CA PRO A 72 2.30 -5.03 -23.17
C PRO A 72 2.05 -6.09 -22.09
N TRP A 73 0.80 -6.23 -21.66
CA TRP A 73 0.39 -7.27 -20.72
C TRP A 73 0.39 -8.64 -21.41
N ARG A 74 0.86 -9.67 -20.70
CA ARG A 74 1.02 -11.02 -21.23
C ARG A 74 0.28 -12.02 -20.32
N PRO A 75 -0.97 -12.40 -20.65
CA PRO A 75 -1.86 -13.18 -19.77
C PRO A 75 -1.30 -14.51 -19.24
N LYS A 76 -0.33 -15.11 -19.94
CA LYS A 76 0.28 -16.40 -19.59
C LYS A 76 1.62 -16.26 -18.84
N GLU A 77 2.15 -15.05 -18.77
CA GLU A 77 3.44 -14.74 -18.14
C GLU A 77 3.26 -13.87 -16.91
N HIS A 78 2.37 -12.88 -16.98
CA HIS A 78 2.11 -11.93 -15.91
C HIS A 78 0.89 -12.36 -15.09
N HIS A 79 1.04 -12.33 -13.79
CA HIS A 79 0.02 -12.72 -12.82
C HIS A 79 -0.20 -11.62 -11.78
N VAL A 80 -1.27 -11.75 -10.98
CA VAL A 80 -1.53 -10.80 -9.89
C VAL A 80 -0.38 -10.71 -8.88
N PHE A 81 0.34 -11.80 -8.62
CA PHE A 81 1.47 -11.77 -7.70
C PHE A 81 2.66 -10.96 -8.24
N ASP A 82 2.83 -10.87 -9.57
CA ASP A 82 3.82 -9.99 -10.18
C ASP A 82 3.44 -8.53 -9.97
N VAL A 83 2.14 -8.20 -10.09
CA VAL A 83 1.62 -6.86 -9.80
C VAL A 83 1.84 -6.50 -8.32
N LEU A 84 1.53 -7.41 -7.40
CA LEU A 84 1.80 -7.24 -5.97
C LEU A 84 3.30 -7.05 -5.67
N HIS A 85 4.15 -7.83 -6.34
CA HIS A 85 5.59 -7.67 -6.25
C HIS A 85 6.03 -6.29 -6.75
N TYR A 86 5.49 -5.83 -7.87
CA TYR A 86 5.82 -4.52 -8.44
C TYR A 86 5.37 -3.37 -7.53
N ILE A 87 4.17 -3.45 -6.93
CA ILE A 87 3.73 -2.51 -5.89
C ILE A 87 4.75 -2.47 -4.76
N LYS A 88 5.16 -3.61 -4.20
CA LYS A 88 6.15 -3.66 -3.12
C LYS A 88 7.51 -3.08 -3.54
N ALA A 89 7.96 -3.39 -4.75
CA ALA A 89 9.25 -2.95 -5.26
C ALA A 89 9.29 -1.43 -5.50
N ALA A 90 8.18 -0.83 -5.94
CA ALA A 90 8.11 0.60 -6.28
C ALA A 90 8.47 1.53 -5.10
N PHE A 91 8.21 1.11 -3.87
CA PHE A 91 8.50 1.89 -2.66
C PHE A 91 9.96 1.76 -2.18
N LYS A 92 10.82 1.04 -2.90
CA LYS A 92 12.24 0.90 -2.57
C LYS A 92 13.06 1.97 -3.29
N LYS A 93 14.14 2.42 -2.66
CA LYS A 93 15.10 3.37 -3.25
C LYS A 93 15.57 2.94 -4.65
N GLN A 94 15.92 1.67 -4.82
CA GLN A 94 16.36 1.15 -6.12
C GLN A 94 15.33 1.39 -7.24
N ALA A 95 14.03 1.18 -6.96
CA ALA A 95 13.00 1.43 -7.96
C ALA A 95 12.81 2.92 -8.22
N LEU A 96 12.85 3.76 -7.16
CA LEU A 96 12.80 5.21 -7.29
C LEU A 96 13.94 5.74 -8.17
N ASP A 97 15.15 5.19 -8.03
CA ASP A 97 16.31 5.58 -8.83
C ASP A 97 16.17 5.20 -10.32
N GLU A 98 15.41 4.14 -10.63
CA GLU A 98 15.24 3.60 -11.99
C GLU A 98 14.02 4.15 -12.74
N PHE A 99 13.12 4.85 -12.05
CA PHE A 99 11.92 5.39 -12.68
C PHE A 99 12.25 6.45 -13.73
N LYS A 100 11.50 6.44 -14.82
CA LYS A 100 11.58 7.46 -15.87
C LYS A 100 10.51 8.49 -15.65
N GLU A 101 10.83 9.74 -15.93
CA GLU A 101 9.86 10.83 -15.82
C GLU A 101 8.59 10.55 -16.62
N SER A 102 8.72 10.01 -17.84
CA SER A 102 7.60 9.68 -18.73
C SER A 102 6.58 8.72 -18.11
N ASP A 103 7.03 7.87 -17.18
CA ASP A 103 6.21 6.88 -16.50
C ASP A 103 5.58 7.42 -15.21
N CYS A 104 6.16 8.48 -14.64
CA CYS A 104 5.71 9.06 -13.38
C CYS A 104 4.47 9.93 -13.59
N VAL A 105 3.39 9.55 -12.91
CA VAL A 105 2.10 10.25 -12.93
C VAL A 105 2.07 11.42 -11.93
N ASN A 106 2.90 11.38 -10.88
CA ASN A 106 3.11 12.49 -9.96
C ASN A 106 4.49 13.10 -10.20
N LYS A 107 4.50 14.24 -10.91
CA LYS A 107 5.73 14.96 -11.29
C LYS A 107 6.39 15.66 -10.11
N GLU A 108 5.62 16.07 -9.11
CA GLU A 108 6.15 16.65 -7.89
C GLU A 108 6.97 15.63 -7.10
N ALA A 109 6.43 14.42 -6.92
CA ALA A 109 7.17 13.32 -6.29
C ALA A 109 8.39 12.86 -7.11
N TYR A 110 8.34 12.97 -8.45
CA TYR A 110 9.50 12.67 -9.30
C TYR A 110 10.67 13.64 -9.11
N GLN A 111 10.44 14.81 -8.51
CA GLN A 111 11.55 15.70 -8.10
C GLN A 111 12.50 15.05 -7.09
N TYR A 112 12.22 13.84 -6.60
CA TYR A 112 13.20 12.97 -5.94
C TYR A 112 14.61 13.02 -6.55
N HIS A 113 14.74 13.05 -7.88
CA HIS A 113 16.04 13.03 -8.58
C HIS A 113 16.81 14.36 -8.49
N THR A 114 16.14 15.47 -8.18
CA THR A 114 16.76 16.81 -8.11
C THR A 114 16.71 17.41 -6.71
N GLN A 115 15.72 17.05 -5.91
CA GLN A 115 15.40 17.60 -4.59
C GLN A 115 15.07 16.48 -3.58
N THR A 116 15.99 15.55 -3.40
CA THR A 116 15.80 14.36 -2.54
C THR A 116 15.41 14.69 -1.09
N SER A 117 15.89 15.80 -0.52
CA SER A 117 15.53 16.22 0.85
C SER A 117 14.06 16.62 0.99
N SER A 118 13.56 17.43 0.04
CA SER A 118 12.15 17.84 -0.03
C SER A 118 11.25 16.62 -0.21
N PHE A 119 11.60 15.74 -1.16
CA PHE A 119 10.91 14.47 -1.35
C PHE A 119 10.87 13.63 -0.08
N SER A 120 12.01 13.48 0.61
CA SER A 120 12.12 12.70 1.84
C SER A 120 11.19 13.23 2.93
N ALA A 121 11.08 14.55 3.07
CA ALA A 121 10.19 15.18 4.05
C ALA A 121 8.72 14.88 3.75
N LEU A 122 8.29 15.05 2.49
CA LEU A 122 6.91 14.80 2.05
C LEU A 122 6.54 13.31 2.13
N ALA A 123 7.44 12.40 1.73
CA ALA A 123 7.24 10.95 1.86
C ALA A 123 7.12 10.52 3.33
N THR A 124 7.93 11.11 4.22
CA THR A 124 7.85 10.86 5.68
C THR A 124 6.53 11.38 6.25
N GLN A 125 6.10 12.57 5.86
CA GLN A 125 4.82 13.15 6.28
C GLN A 125 3.65 12.29 5.81
N SER A 126 3.63 11.88 4.53
CA SER A 126 2.63 10.97 3.97
C SER A 126 2.58 9.65 4.75
N SER A 127 3.74 9.08 5.09
CA SER A 127 3.84 7.86 5.91
C SER A 127 3.29 8.05 7.32
N ALA A 128 3.56 9.19 7.96
CA ALA A 128 3.03 9.51 9.28
C ALA A 128 1.49 9.63 9.27
N LEU A 129 0.93 10.30 8.26
CA LEU A 129 -0.52 10.45 8.10
C LEU A 129 -1.20 9.09 7.87
N SER A 130 -0.58 8.18 7.11
CA SER A 130 -1.12 6.82 6.88
C SER A 130 -1.31 5.99 8.16
N LYS A 131 -0.57 6.33 9.23
CA LYS A 131 -0.64 5.67 10.53
C LYS A 131 -1.55 6.38 11.54
N SER A 132 -2.09 7.54 11.19
CA SER A 132 -2.94 8.30 12.12
C SER A 132 -4.16 7.47 12.54
N ALA A 133 -4.63 7.70 13.77
CA ALA A 133 -5.81 7.02 14.30
C ALA A 133 -7.03 7.23 13.38
N SER A 134 -7.18 8.43 12.83
CA SER A 134 -8.24 8.75 11.88
C SER A 134 -8.09 7.94 10.58
N ALA A 135 -6.89 7.83 10.01
CA ALA A 135 -6.68 7.04 8.78
C ALA A 135 -6.89 5.52 8.97
N LEU A 136 -6.63 5.01 10.18
CA LEU A 136 -6.72 3.58 10.47
C LEU A 136 -8.10 3.14 10.98
N PHE A 137 -8.74 3.95 11.83
CA PHE A 137 -9.89 3.53 12.63
C PHE A 137 -11.19 4.27 12.33
N ASP A 138 -11.16 5.48 11.73
CA ASP A 138 -12.39 6.20 11.41
C ASP A 138 -13.00 5.68 10.12
N SER A 139 -14.26 5.21 10.20
CA SER A 139 -15.04 4.76 9.05
C SER A 139 -15.44 5.88 8.09
N ASP A 140 -15.47 7.12 8.57
CA ASP A 140 -15.82 8.32 7.80
C ASP A 140 -14.57 9.15 7.42
N HIS A 141 -13.36 8.62 7.61
CA HIS A 141 -12.17 9.30 7.13
C HIS A 141 -12.28 9.51 5.62
N PRO A 142 -12.05 10.74 5.10
CA PRO A 142 -12.05 10.96 3.67
C PRO A 142 -10.99 10.06 3.04
N SER A 143 -11.47 9.07 2.29
CA SER A 143 -10.64 8.24 1.42
C SER A 143 -10.51 8.94 0.07
N MET A 144 -9.41 8.68 -0.64
CA MET A 144 -9.22 9.12 -2.04
C MET A 144 -10.24 8.48 -2.99
N THR A 145 -11.03 7.53 -2.50
CA THR A 145 -12.11 6.84 -3.20
C THR A 145 -13.43 7.01 -2.42
N GLU A 146 -14.55 7.20 -3.12
CA GLU A 146 -15.89 7.28 -2.50
C GLU A 146 -16.14 6.09 -1.56
N LYS A 147 -16.96 6.26 -0.49
CA LYS A 147 -17.27 5.26 0.55
C LYS A 147 -17.30 3.83 0.01
N VAL A 148 -16.19 3.09 0.11
CA VAL A 148 -16.17 1.66 -0.23
C VAL A 148 -15.99 0.83 1.02
N SER A 149 -16.82 -0.22 1.12
CA SER A 149 -16.69 -1.29 2.09
C SER A 149 -15.27 -1.87 2.02
N GLU A 150 -14.42 -1.53 2.99
CA GLU A 150 -13.06 -2.03 3.07
C GLU A 150 -13.05 -3.48 3.59
N GLY A 151 -12.48 -4.41 2.82
CA GLY A 151 -12.33 -5.81 3.23
C GLY A 151 -11.36 -6.01 4.41
N ILE A 152 -10.49 -5.05 4.70
CA ILE A 152 -9.50 -5.12 5.80
C ILE A 152 -9.65 -3.91 6.71
N ASN A 153 -10.22 -4.13 7.90
CA ASN A 153 -10.48 -3.07 8.88
C ASN A 153 -9.51 -3.17 10.06
N PHE A 154 -9.01 -2.02 10.51
CA PHE A 154 -8.24 -1.93 11.74
C PHE A 154 -9.16 -1.54 12.90
N LYS A 155 -8.84 -2.05 14.09
CA LYS A 155 -9.53 -1.69 15.31
C LYS A 155 -8.52 -1.45 16.41
N GLU A 156 -8.69 -0.36 17.13
CA GLU A 156 -7.92 -0.09 18.32
C GLU A 156 -8.29 -1.11 19.42
N LEU A 157 -7.28 -1.73 20.02
CA LEU A 157 -7.44 -2.72 21.08
C LEU A 157 -6.76 -2.23 22.35
N THR A 158 -7.47 -2.33 23.47
CA THR A 158 -6.86 -2.15 24.80
C THR A 158 -5.90 -3.31 25.10
N LYS A 159 -4.96 -3.12 26.04
CA LYS A 159 -4.04 -4.20 26.47
C LYS A 159 -4.78 -5.49 26.86
N GLY A 160 -5.88 -5.36 27.60
CA GLY A 160 -6.71 -6.52 27.99
C GLY A 160 -7.40 -7.21 26.81
N GLN A 161 -7.88 -6.44 25.83
CA GLN A 161 -8.46 -7.01 24.60
C GLN A 161 -7.40 -7.73 23.76
N LEU A 162 -6.22 -7.13 23.62
CA LEU A 162 -5.09 -7.72 22.90
C LEU A 162 -4.64 -9.04 23.54
N GLN A 163 -4.49 -9.07 24.87
CA GLN A 163 -4.10 -10.28 25.61
C GLN A 163 -5.12 -11.41 25.42
N LYS A 164 -6.43 -11.10 25.52
CA LYS A 164 -7.50 -12.06 25.26
C LYS A 164 -7.47 -12.57 23.82
N ALA A 165 -7.28 -11.70 22.84
CA ALA A 165 -7.19 -12.07 21.42
C ALA A 165 -5.98 -12.98 21.15
N ARG A 166 -4.81 -12.67 21.72
CA ARG A 166 -3.60 -13.49 21.65
C ARG A 166 -3.82 -14.87 22.28
N ALA A 167 -4.38 -14.93 23.48
CA ALA A 167 -4.67 -16.19 24.18
C ALA A 167 -5.60 -17.10 23.37
N ARG A 168 -6.64 -16.54 22.74
CA ARG A 168 -7.56 -17.30 21.87
C ARG A 168 -6.85 -17.92 20.65
N MET A 169 -5.79 -17.27 20.15
CA MET A 169 -4.97 -17.77 19.05
C MET A 169 -3.78 -18.63 19.52
N GLY A 170 -3.66 -18.91 20.83
CA GLY A 170 -2.52 -19.64 21.39
C GLY A 170 -1.19 -18.87 21.35
N LEU A 171 -1.23 -17.55 21.13
CA LEU A 171 -0.03 -16.71 21.06
C LEU A 171 0.40 -16.29 22.47
N LYS A 172 1.69 -16.47 22.77
CA LYS A 172 2.33 -15.97 23.99
C LYS A 172 2.96 -14.60 23.74
N GLU A 173 3.17 -13.83 24.81
CA GLU A 173 4.01 -12.64 24.70
C GLU A 173 5.44 -13.05 24.33
N TRP A 174 6.08 -12.25 23.48
CA TRP A 174 7.50 -12.39 23.23
C TRP A 174 8.19 -12.12 24.56
N ALA A 175 8.86 -13.13 25.14
CA ALA A 175 9.71 -12.90 26.29
C ALA A 175 10.82 -11.96 25.81
N GLU A 176 10.93 -10.78 26.42
CA GLU A 176 12.16 -10.00 26.29
C GLU A 176 13.25 -10.91 26.85
N GLU A 177 14.11 -11.44 25.97
CA GLU A 177 15.39 -11.99 26.41
C GLU A 177 16.06 -10.87 27.19
N SER A 178 16.00 -11.01 28.51
CA SER A 178 16.68 -10.14 29.44
C SER A 178 18.14 -10.25 29.03
N LYS A 179 18.67 -9.18 28.43
CA LYS A 179 20.11 -9.05 28.24
C LYS A 179 20.70 -9.12 29.65
N THR A 180 21.12 -10.32 30.01
CA THR A 180 21.70 -10.62 31.31
C THR A 180 23.17 -10.29 31.14
N VAL A 181 23.52 -9.09 31.63
CA VAL A 181 24.86 -8.54 31.89
C VAL A 181 25.71 -8.24 30.66
#